data_AF-A0A3E0NYW1-F1
#
_entry.id   AF-A0A3E0NYW1-F1
#
_cell.length_a   1.000
_cell.length_b   1.000
_cell.length_c   1.000
_cell.angle_alpha   90.00
_cell.angle_beta   90.00
_cell.angle_gamma   90.00
#
_symmetry.space_group_name_H-M   'P 1'
#
loop_
_entity.id
_entity.type
_entity.pdbx_description
1 polymer ?
#
loop_
_entity_poly.entity_id
_entity_poly.type
_entity_poly.pdbx_seq_one_letter_code
_entity_poly.pdbx_strand_id
1 'polypeptide(L)'
;MAKRLRWTPTPEVLEELEALAWAFQPGLSDLLGEGGAAEGLADADAAGGGRAPLADPAKSERRAALRAREHAEGAPPRPVLYHVTCRTVQSRMLLRPGPELDSLLVGCLARAQEAAPAVKACTYDFQSNHYHLLLTSPDAPTLSHFMNVFQSTAAKEVNRTHDWRDQVWSRRYDSFIVSPEPRVQLERLRYIVAQGCDNNLVDSPLEWPGACAHQSLVDGDQTVEGAWIDRTELYERRRSGEPELETADVTTRNTVHLAKLPAFDHLSDAEYRDLMQRLVAGVEKQTRERHQAERTRPLGVQGVLRVHPHQRPRKTKRSPRPWFHATRESFKLLKRAYKAFLDAYLRAAALLRQGHRDVAFPEGCFPSRLPVSLPLPSARARAPG
;
A
#
# COMPACT_ATOMS: atom_id res chain seq x y z
N MET A 1 21.06 -12.09 5.73
CA MET A 1 20.32 -11.96 4.45
C MET A 1 20.63 -10.60 3.84
N ALA A 2 21.14 -10.56 2.61
CA ALA A 2 21.30 -9.31 1.88
C ALA A 2 19.95 -8.58 1.75
N LYS A 3 19.95 -7.25 1.89
CA LYS A 3 18.74 -6.44 1.68
C LYS A 3 18.35 -6.55 0.20
N ARG A 4 17.12 -6.99 -0.09
CA ARG A 4 16.59 -7.00 -1.47
C ARG A 4 16.54 -5.57 -2.00
N LEU A 5 17.03 -5.40 -3.24
CA LEU A 5 16.92 -4.13 -3.96
C LEU A 5 15.47 -3.84 -4.32
N ARG A 6 15.09 -2.57 -4.27
CA ARG A 6 13.81 -2.09 -4.81
C ARG A 6 13.93 -2.01 -6.33
N TRP A 7 12.88 -2.45 -6.98
CA TRP A 7 12.82 -2.59 -8.44
C TRP A 7 11.36 -2.50 -8.86
N THR A 8 11.15 -2.29 -10.14
CA THR A 8 9.85 -2.36 -10.80
C THR A 8 9.97 -3.37 -11.94
N PRO A 9 9.01 -4.30 -12.10
CA PRO A 9 8.97 -5.16 -13.28
C PRO A 9 8.92 -4.32 -14.56
N THR A 10 9.55 -4.82 -15.63
CA THR A 10 9.47 -4.15 -16.94
C THR A 10 8.05 -4.26 -17.52
N PRO A 11 7.68 -3.41 -18.48
CA PRO A 11 6.37 -3.48 -19.13
C PRO A 11 6.01 -4.89 -19.63
N GLU A 12 6.97 -5.62 -20.22
CA GLU A 12 6.75 -6.97 -20.74
C GLU A 12 6.41 -7.97 -19.63
N VAL A 13 7.06 -7.83 -18.46
CA VAL A 13 6.74 -8.67 -17.30
C VAL A 13 5.36 -8.32 -16.74
N LEU A 14 4.97 -7.05 -16.76
CA LEU A 14 3.63 -6.62 -16.33
C LEU A 14 2.55 -7.15 -17.28
N GLU A 15 2.79 -7.15 -18.58
CA GLU A 15 1.90 -7.76 -19.58
C GLU A 15 1.74 -9.27 -19.38
N GLU A 16 2.82 -10.00 -19.13
CA GLU A 16 2.76 -11.44 -18.86
C GLU A 16 2.03 -11.74 -17.54
N LEU A 17 2.20 -10.90 -16.50
CA LEU A 17 1.45 -11.01 -15.25
C LEU A 17 -0.05 -10.81 -15.45
N GLU A 18 -0.45 -9.82 -16.25
CA GLU A 18 -1.85 -9.58 -16.60
C GLU A 18 -2.46 -10.76 -17.38
N ALA A 19 -1.70 -11.32 -18.33
CA ALA A 19 -2.10 -12.51 -19.06
C ALA A 19 -2.34 -13.71 -18.11
N LEU A 20 -1.43 -13.92 -17.15
CA LEU A 20 -1.59 -14.94 -16.11
C LEU A 20 -2.81 -14.68 -15.24
N ALA A 21 -3.05 -13.43 -14.87
CA ALA A 21 -4.16 -13.08 -13.98
C ALA A 21 -5.54 -13.33 -14.59
N TRP A 22 -5.65 -13.22 -15.91
CA TRP A 22 -6.89 -13.47 -16.62
C TRP A 22 -7.03 -14.88 -17.21
N ALA A 23 -6.02 -15.73 -17.07
CA ALA A 23 -6.08 -17.13 -17.53
C ALA A 23 -7.07 -17.99 -16.71
N PHE A 24 -7.39 -17.59 -15.47
CA PHE A 24 -8.33 -18.29 -14.60
C PHE A 24 -9.24 -17.28 -13.89
N GLN A 25 -10.52 -17.21 -14.27
CA GLN A 25 -11.48 -16.23 -13.73
C GLN A 25 -12.43 -16.90 -12.70
N PRO A 26 -12.13 -16.86 -11.40
CA PRO A 26 -13.12 -17.23 -10.39
C PRO A 26 -14.28 -16.22 -10.38
N GLY A 27 -15.49 -16.70 -10.09
CA GLY A 27 -16.66 -15.84 -9.89
C GLY A 27 -16.49 -14.98 -8.63
N LEU A 28 -17.21 -13.86 -8.53
CA LEU A 28 -17.14 -12.96 -7.38
C LEU A 28 -17.50 -13.66 -6.05
N SER A 29 -18.46 -14.59 -6.10
CA SER A 29 -18.85 -15.44 -4.96
C SER A 29 -17.73 -16.39 -4.51
N ASP A 30 -16.91 -16.88 -5.44
CA ASP A 30 -15.76 -17.74 -5.14
C ASP A 30 -14.63 -16.95 -4.47
N LEU A 31 -14.48 -15.68 -4.85
CA LEU A 31 -13.49 -14.75 -4.27
C LEU A 31 -13.80 -14.36 -2.82
N LEU A 32 -15.09 -14.33 -2.47
CA LEU A 32 -15.57 -13.94 -1.14
C LEU A 32 -15.82 -15.15 -0.22
N GLY A 33 -15.68 -16.39 -0.71
CA GLY A 33 -15.95 -17.61 0.05
C GLY A 33 -17.42 -17.79 0.41
N GLU A 34 -18.34 -17.22 -0.38
CA GLU A 34 -19.79 -17.29 -0.16
C GLU A 34 -20.40 -18.63 -0.63
N GLY A 35 -19.62 -19.47 -1.32
CA GLY A 35 -19.98 -20.82 -1.71
C GLY A 35 -19.24 -21.88 -0.89
N GLY A 36 -19.84 -22.33 0.21
CA GLY A 36 -19.67 -23.69 0.77
C GLY A 36 -18.27 -24.17 1.21
N ALA A 37 -18.19 -24.50 2.50
CA ALA A 37 -17.15 -25.28 3.20
C ALA A 37 -15.83 -24.57 3.51
N ALA A 38 -15.66 -24.33 4.81
CA ALA A 38 -14.36 -24.15 5.43
C ALA A 38 -13.54 -25.43 5.28
N GLU A 39 -12.46 -25.41 4.52
CA GLU A 39 -11.36 -26.37 4.69
C GLU A 39 -10.01 -25.68 4.59
N GLY A 40 -9.14 -26.08 5.50
CA GLY A 40 -7.81 -25.55 5.66
C GLY A 40 -6.92 -25.88 4.47
N LEU A 41 -5.84 -25.10 4.35
CA LEU A 41 -4.72 -25.39 3.48
C LEU A 41 -4.04 -26.70 3.92
N ALA A 42 -4.49 -27.82 3.40
CA ALA A 42 -3.73 -29.06 3.28
C ALA A 42 -4.26 -29.90 2.11
N ASP A 43 -3.33 -30.30 1.26
CA ASP A 43 -3.40 -31.30 0.18
C ASP A 43 -4.37 -31.09 -1.00
N ALA A 44 -3.72 -30.91 -2.16
CA ALA A 44 -4.31 -31.10 -3.46
C ALA A 44 -4.33 -32.60 -3.77
N ASP A 45 -5.51 -33.19 -3.98
CA ASP A 45 -5.76 -34.10 -5.10
C ASP A 45 -7.25 -34.45 -5.30
N ALA A 46 -7.59 -34.64 -6.57
CA ALA A 46 -8.70 -35.40 -7.17
C ALA A 46 -10.19 -34.91 -7.05
N ALA A 47 -10.66 -34.44 -8.23
CA ALA A 47 -11.91 -34.80 -8.93
C ALA A 47 -13.30 -34.42 -8.37
N GLY A 48 -14.05 -33.64 -9.16
CA GLY A 48 -15.51 -33.52 -9.06
C GLY A 48 -16.08 -32.43 -9.99
N GLY A 49 -16.65 -32.84 -11.12
CA GLY A 49 -17.22 -31.93 -12.13
C GLY A 49 -18.42 -31.13 -11.62
N GLY A 50 -18.31 -29.80 -11.67
CA GLY A 50 -19.42 -28.86 -11.55
C GLY A 50 -19.37 -27.87 -12.72
N ARG A 51 -20.42 -27.83 -13.53
CA ARG A 51 -20.57 -26.93 -14.70
C ARG A 51 -20.47 -25.47 -14.24
N ALA A 52 -19.48 -24.74 -14.75
CA ALA A 52 -19.31 -23.30 -14.52
C ALA A 52 -20.54 -22.51 -15.02
N PRO A 53 -20.96 -21.42 -14.35
CA PRO A 53 -21.91 -20.50 -14.94
C PRO A 53 -21.21 -19.79 -16.11
N LEU A 54 -21.81 -19.89 -17.30
CA LEU A 54 -21.42 -19.14 -18.50
C LEU A 54 -21.30 -17.66 -18.15
N ALA A 55 -20.12 -17.09 -18.38
CA ALA A 55 -19.84 -15.67 -18.17
C ALA A 55 -20.89 -14.80 -18.89
N ASP A 56 -21.39 -13.78 -18.21
CA ASP A 56 -22.28 -12.78 -18.80
C ASP A 56 -21.60 -12.10 -20.01
N PRO A 57 -22.11 -12.31 -21.24
CA PRO A 57 -21.47 -11.82 -22.45
C PRO A 57 -21.38 -10.29 -22.50
N ALA A 58 -22.29 -9.55 -21.84
CA ALA A 58 -22.23 -8.09 -21.78
C ALA A 58 -21.07 -7.59 -20.90
N LYS A 59 -20.71 -8.34 -19.84
CA LYS A 59 -19.51 -8.08 -19.04
C LYS A 59 -18.24 -8.44 -19.81
N SER A 60 -18.28 -9.50 -20.62
CA SER A 60 -17.17 -9.91 -21.50
C SER A 60 -16.84 -8.84 -22.55
N GLU A 61 -17.85 -8.27 -23.21
CA GLU A 61 -17.68 -7.25 -24.24
C GLU A 61 -17.19 -5.90 -23.68
N ARG A 62 -17.74 -5.44 -22.54
CA ARG A 62 -17.23 -4.24 -21.85
C ARG A 62 -15.77 -4.40 -21.43
N ARG A 63 -15.37 -5.61 -21.03
CA ARG A 63 -13.97 -5.95 -20.69
C ARG A 63 -13.05 -5.99 -21.91
N ALA A 64 -13.53 -6.50 -23.05
CA ALA A 64 -12.78 -6.46 -24.31
C ALA A 64 -12.58 -5.01 -24.81
N ALA A 65 -13.58 -4.14 -24.62
CA ALA A 65 -13.48 -2.72 -24.94
C ALA A 65 -12.50 -1.97 -24.01
N LEU A 66 -12.39 -2.35 -22.73
CA LEU A 66 -11.39 -1.82 -21.81
C LEU A 66 -9.97 -2.20 -22.25
N ARG A 67 -9.75 -3.48 -22.62
CA ARG A 67 -8.47 -3.96 -23.18
C ARG A 67 -8.04 -3.15 -24.40
N ALA A 68 -8.96 -2.89 -25.34
CA ALA A 68 -8.66 -2.13 -26.55
C ALA A 68 -8.22 -0.67 -26.25
N ARG A 69 -8.70 -0.08 -25.15
CA ARG A 69 -8.29 1.28 -24.72
C ARG A 69 -6.98 1.29 -23.95
N GLU A 70 -6.66 0.21 -23.25
CA GLU A 70 -5.43 0.07 -22.46
C GLU A 70 -4.21 -0.36 -23.30
N HIS A 71 -4.43 -0.98 -24.46
CA HIS A 71 -3.40 -1.35 -25.44
C HIS A 71 -3.18 -0.29 -26.53
N ALA A 72 -3.80 0.88 -26.41
CA ALA A 72 -3.57 1.97 -27.35
C ALA A 72 -2.12 2.47 -27.26
N GLU A 73 -1.47 2.62 -28.41
CA GLU A 73 -0.11 3.14 -28.52
C GLU A 73 -0.01 4.51 -27.83
N GLY A 74 0.88 4.64 -26.84
CA GLY A 74 1.03 5.86 -26.03
C GLY A 74 0.28 5.88 -24.69
N ALA A 75 -0.41 4.80 -24.29
CA ALA A 75 -0.95 4.69 -22.93
C ALA A 75 0.19 4.63 -21.89
N PRO A 76 0.09 5.35 -20.75
CA PRO A 76 1.11 5.30 -19.71
C PRO A 76 1.25 3.87 -19.17
N PRO A 77 2.46 3.43 -18.78
CA PRO A 77 2.68 2.08 -18.26
C PRO A 77 1.77 1.85 -17.04
N ARG A 78 1.14 0.67 -17.00
CA ARG A 78 0.20 0.31 -15.94
C ARG A 78 0.90 0.37 -14.57
N PRO A 79 0.29 1.00 -13.56
CA PRO A 79 0.93 1.13 -12.27
C PRO A 79 0.97 -0.21 -11.54
N VAL A 80 2.04 -0.45 -10.79
CA VAL A 80 2.22 -1.65 -9.98
C VAL A 80 1.57 -1.46 -8.63
N LEU A 81 0.84 -2.48 -8.16
CA LEU A 81 0.27 -2.50 -6.82
C LEU A 81 1.31 -2.96 -5.79
N TYR A 82 1.52 -2.18 -4.74
CA TYR A 82 2.44 -2.47 -3.64
C TYR A 82 1.69 -2.52 -2.32
N HIS A 83 1.90 -3.62 -1.59
CA HIS A 83 1.63 -3.66 -0.16
C HIS A 83 2.85 -3.09 0.57
N VAL A 84 2.65 -1.97 1.26
CA VAL A 84 3.68 -1.24 1.99
C VAL A 84 3.43 -1.31 3.49
N THR A 85 4.47 -1.56 4.27
CA THR A 85 4.36 -1.59 5.72
C THR A 85 5.63 -1.10 6.40
N CYS A 86 5.47 -0.45 7.54
CA CYS A 86 6.56 -0.11 8.42
C CYS A 86 6.10 -0.19 9.88
N ARG A 87 7.01 -0.66 10.74
CA ARG A 87 6.81 -0.75 12.18
C ARG A 87 7.54 0.37 12.88
N THR A 88 6.99 0.87 13.97
CA THR A 88 7.65 1.81 14.87
C THR A 88 8.89 1.20 15.53
N VAL A 89 9.78 2.05 16.05
CA VAL A 89 10.98 1.65 16.77
C VAL A 89 10.60 0.76 17.96
N GLN A 90 11.30 -0.36 18.13
CA GLN A 90 11.04 -1.33 19.21
C GLN A 90 9.58 -1.81 19.30
N SER A 91 8.79 -1.68 18.21
CA SER A 91 7.35 -1.97 18.20
C SER A 91 6.53 -1.13 19.18
N ARG A 92 7.00 0.06 19.55
CA ARG A 92 6.29 0.94 20.48
C ARG A 92 4.95 1.40 19.92
N MET A 93 4.01 1.71 20.80
CA MET A 93 2.66 2.15 20.41
C MET A 93 2.62 3.62 19.95
N LEU A 94 3.62 4.08 19.20
CA LEU A 94 3.75 5.48 18.79
C LEU A 94 2.72 5.93 17.75
N LEU A 95 1.92 5.01 17.22
CA LEU A 95 0.78 5.28 16.35
C LEU A 95 -0.53 4.96 17.10
N ARG A 96 -0.52 5.01 18.43
CA ARG A 96 -1.70 4.71 19.25
C ARG A 96 -2.83 5.68 18.83
N PRO A 97 -4.01 5.15 18.47
CA PRO A 97 -5.12 5.96 17.97
C PRO A 97 -5.48 7.16 18.83
N GLY A 98 -5.88 8.25 18.20
CA GLY A 98 -6.25 9.49 18.86
C GLY A 98 -6.63 10.56 17.84
N PRO A 99 -7.75 11.28 18.02
CA PRO A 99 -8.32 12.15 16.97
C PRO A 99 -7.33 13.12 16.34
N GLU A 100 -6.46 13.73 17.16
CA GLU A 100 -5.42 14.65 16.68
C GLU A 100 -4.38 13.95 15.80
N LEU A 101 -3.76 12.87 16.30
CA LEU A 101 -2.74 12.13 15.55
C LEU A 101 -3.33 11.49 14.29
N ASP A 102 -4.53 10.92 14.39
CA ASP A 102 -5.21 10.28 13.26
C ASP A 102 -5.45 11.28 12.13
N SER A 103 -5.95 12.48 12.46
CA SER A 103 -6.11 13.57 11.49
C SER A 103 -4.77 14.00 10.85
N LEU A 104 -3.71 14.12 11.65
CA LEU A 104 -2.38 14.48 11.16
C LEU A 104 -1.77 13.39 10.27
N LEU A 105 -1.98 12.11 10.57
CA LEU A 105 -1.50 10.99 9.75
C LEU A 105 -2.18 10.97 8.39
N VAL A 106 -3.50 11.24 8.33
CA VAL A 106 -4.25 11.39 7.07
C VAL A 106 -3.74 12.60 6.29
N GLY A 107 -3.55 13.76 6.93
CA GLY A 107 -2.99 14.94 6.27
C GLY A 107 -1.57 14.74 5.74
N CYS A 108 -0.72 14.01 6.48
CA CYS A 108 0.62 13.62 6.01
C CYS A 108 0.55 12.68 4.80
N LEU A 109 -0.44 11.78 4.74
CA LEU A 109 -0.65 10.89 3.60
C LEU A 109 -1.15 11.67 2.37
N ALA A 110 -2.07 12.62 2.56
CA ALA A 110 -2.55 13.52 1.52
C ALA A 110 -1.41 14.37 0.95
N ARG A 111 -0.56 14.94 1.82
CA ARG A 111 0.64 15.69 1.39
C ARG A 111 1.60 14.83 0.56
N ALA A 112 1.73 13.55 0.90
CA ALA A 112 2.53 12.64 0.10
C ALA A 112 1.90 12.35 -1.28
N GLN A 113 0.58 12.28 -1.40
CA GLN A 113 -0.11 12.18 -2.68
C GLN A 113 0.10 13.44 -3.54
N GLU A 114 0.05 14.64 -2.95
CA GLU A 114 0.36 15.88 -3.67
C GLU A 114 1.79 15.91 -4.20
N ALA A 115 2.75 15.43 -3.41
CA ALA A 115 4.16 15.36 -3.82
C ALA A 115 4.44 14.28 -4.88
N ALA A 116 3.60 13.24 -4.95
CA ALA A 116 3.72 12.18 -5.95
C ALA A 116 2.33 11.79 -6.51
N PRO A 117 1.72 12.62 -7.40
CA PRO A 117 0.34 12.43 -7.87
C PRO A 117 0.10 11.13 -8.64
N ALA A 118 1.17 10.51 -9.16
CA ALA A 118 1.10 9.21 -9.80
C ALA A 118 0.92 8.04 -8.81
N VAL A 119 1.07 8.28 -7.50
CA VAL A 119 0.82 7.29 -6.45
C VAL A 119 -0.62 7.41 -5.98
N LYS A 120 -1.38 6.32 -6.09
CA LYS A 120 -2.76 6.25 -5.60
C LYS A 120 -2.84 5.32 -4.40
N ALA A 121 -3.62 5.69 -3.39
CA ALA A 121 -3.88 4.84 -2.24
C ALA A 121 -5.17 4.04 -2.48
N CYS A 122 -5.09 2.70 -2.49
CA CYS A 122 -6.27 1.84 -2.52
C CYS A 122 -6.85 1.63 -1.12
N THR A 123 -5.99 1.57 -0.11
CA THR A 123 -6.38 1.54 1.31
C THR A 123 -5.19 1.95 2.19
N TYR A 124 -5.48 2.36 3.42
CA TYR A 124 -4.51 2.55 4.48
C TYR A 124 -5.11 2.12 5.82
N ASP A 125 -4.23 1.64 6.70
CA ASP A 125 -4.58 1.25 8.06
C ASP A 125 -3.39 1.53 9.00
N PHE A 126 -3.59 2.44 9.94
CA PHE A 126 -2.64 2.78 10.98
C PHE A 126 -2.98 2.00 12.25
N GLN A 127 -2.22 0.92 12.48
CA GLN A 127 -2.24 0.16 13.72
C GLN A 127 -1.40 0.86 14.79
N SER A 128 -1.54 0.50 16.07
CA SER A 128 -0.87 1.24 17.15
C SER A 128 0.66 1.25 17.09
N ASN A 129 1.30 0.25 16.47
CA ASN A 129 2.76 0.15 16.37
C ASN A 129 3.28 -0.05 14.94
N HIS A 130 2.43 -0.02 13.93
CA HIS A 130 2.84 -0.16 12.53
C HIS A 130 1.71 0.34 11.63
N TYR A 131 1.98 0.46 10.34
CA TYR A 131 0.92 0.72 9.37
C TYR A 131 0.99 -0.28 8.22
N HIS A 132 -0.13 -0.34 7.50
CA HIS A 132 -0.29 -1.02 6.24
C HIS A 132 -0.88 -0.04 5.22
N LEU A 133 -0.24 0.07 4.06
CA LEU A 133 -0.76 0.82 2.91
C LEU A 133 -0.84 -0.12 1.72
N LEU A 134 -1.84 0.08 0.88
CA LEU A 134 -1.94 -0.56 -0.42
C LEU A 134 -1.92 0.54 -1.48
N LEU A 135 -0.81 0.64 -2.22
CA LEU A 135 -0.51 1.78 -3.08
C LEU A 135 -0.25 1.33 -4.51
N THR A 136 -0.82 2.00 -5.50
CA THR A 136 -0.38 1.86 -6.89
C THR A 136 0.72 2.87 -7.17
N SER A 137 1.76 2.49 -7.91
CA SER A 137 2.81 3.43 -8.32
C SER A 137 3.38 3.03 -9.69
N PRO A 138 3.73 3.98 -10.57
CA PRO A 138 4.34 3.65 -11.85
C PRO A 138 5.68 2.92 -11.67
N ASP A 139 6.46 3.29 -10.65
CA ASP A 139 7.77 2.72 -10.41
C ASP A 139 8.25 2.85 -8.94
N ALA A 140 9.32 2.14 -8.61
CA ALA A 140 9.90 2.10 -7.28
C ALA A 140 10.53 3.45 -6.83
N PRO A 141 11.18 4.24 -7.72
CA PRO A 141 11.57 5.62 -7.45
C PRO A 141 10.43 6.50 -6.96
N THR A 142 9.32 6.56 -7.70
CA THR A 142 8.13 7.36 -7.40
C THR A 142 7.50 6.93 -6.08
N LEU A 143 7.34 5.61 -5.87
CA LEU A 143 6.90 5.08 -4.58
C LEU A 143 7.83 5.50 -3.43
N SER A 144 9.14 5.54 -3.66
CA SER A 144 10.09 5.93 -2.62
C SER A 144 10.09 7.42 -2.33
N HIS A 145 9.81 8.27 -3.32
CA HIS A 145 9.58 9.68 -3.10
C HIS A 145 8.34 9.91 -2.23
N PHE A 146 7.20 9.31 -2.61
CA PHE A 146 5.96 9.34 -1.83
C PHE A 146 6.20 8.93 -0.37
N MET A 147 6.81 7.76 -0.17
CA MET A 147 7.04 7.23 1.17
C MET A 147 8.09 8.01 1.96
N ASN A 148 9.03 8.70 1.29
CA ASN A 148 9.97 9.61 1.96
C ASN A 148 9.22 10.81 2.55
N VAL A 149 8.35 11.45 1.75
CA VAL A 149 7.50 12.55 2.22
C VAL A 149 6.65 12.06 3.39
N PHE A 150 5.84 11.03 3.18
CA PHE A 150 4.93 10.49 4.21
C PHE A 150 5.64 10.08 5.50
N GLN A 151 6.68 9.22 5.44
CA GLN A 151 7.35 8.76 6.66
C GLN A 151 8.04 9.92 7.40
N SER A 152 8.59 10.89 6.68
CA SER A 152 9.31 12.00 7.30
C SER A 152 8.37 12.99 7.98
N THR A 153 7.22 13.30 7.37
CA THR A 153 6.22 14.19 7.95
C THR A 153 5.49 13.52 9.11
N ALA A 154 5.01 12.28 8.92
CA ALA A 154 4.34 11.52 9.96
C ALA A 154 5.23 11.29 11.19
N ALA A 155 6.53 11.00 11.01
CA ALA A 155 7.45 10.85 12.14
C ALA A 155 7.57 12.14 12.99
N LYS A 156 7.58 13.30 12.34
CA LYS A 156 7.68 14.58 13.03
C LYS A 156 6.40 14.88 13.83
N GLU A 157 5.23 14.59 13.27
CA GLU A 157 3.96 14.76 13.98
C GLU A 157 3.81 13.76 15.13
N VAL A 158 4.14 12.48 14.92
CA VAL A 158 4.19 11.47 16.01
C VAL A 158 5.11 11.92 17.15
N ASN A 159 6.29 12.45 16.83
CA ASN A 159 7.23 12.96 17.84
C ASN A 159 6.63 14.10 18.66
N ARG A 160 5.94 15.04 18.02
CA ARG A 160 5.28 16.17 18.71
C ARG A 160 4.12 15.72 19.57
N THR A 161 3.19 14.94 19.00
CA THR A 161 1.97 14.49 19.69
C THR A 161 2.26 13.59 20.90
N HIS A 162 3.43 12.95 20.94
CA HIS A 162 3.78 12.02 22.02
C HIS A 162 5.02 12.43 22.82
N ASP A 163 5.57 13.64 22.64
CA ASP A 163 6.87 14.07 23.19
C ASP A 163 7.95 12.97 23.06
N TRP A 164 8.01 12.35 21.88
CA TRP A 164 9.00 11.32 21.55
C TRP A 164 10.19 11.97 20.86
N ARG A 165 11.39 11.79 21.43
CA ARG A 165 12.63 12.48 20.97
C ARG A 165 13.60 11.59 20.21
N ASP A 166 13.14 10.43 19.73
CA ASP A 166 13.96 9.44 19.04
C ASP A 166 13.34 9.09 17.67
N GLN A 167 13.96 8.15 16.97
CA GLN A 167 13.50 7.57 15.73
C GLN A 167 12.10 6.97 15.90
N VAL A 168 11.14 7.33 15.04
CA VAL A 168 9.79 6.74 15.04
C VAL A 168 9.77 5.39 14.36
N TRP A 169 10.37 5.28 13.17
CA TRP A 169 10.29 4.07 12.33
C TRP A 169 11.45 3.13 12.60
N SER A 170 11.23 1.84 12.82
CA SER A 170 12.31 0.86 13.06
C SER A 170 13.30 0.69 11.90
N ARG A 171 12.93 1.13 10.69
CA ARG A 171 13.66 0.96 9.43
C ARG A 171 13.01 1.79 8.34
N ARG A 172 13.62 1.79 7.15
CA ARG A 172 12.90 2.11 5.91
C ARG A 172 11.72 1.16 5.73
N TYR A 173 10.63 1.64 5.14
CA TYR A 173 9.47 0.80 4.82
C TYR A 173 9.86 -0.44 3.99
N ASP A 174 9.10 -1.51 4.18
CA ASP A 174 9.08 -2.65 3.27
C ASP A 174 7.95 -2.45 2.26
N SER A 175 8.21 -2.82 1.01
CA SER A 175 7.21 -2.87 -0.07
C SER A 175 7.25 -4.22 -0.75
N PHE A 176 6.08 -4.77 -1.05
CA PHE A 176 5.89 -6.05 -1.69
C PHE A 176 4.95 -5.88 -2.89
N ILE A 177 5.37 -6.35 -4.06
CA ILE A 177 4.49 -6.36 -5.24
C ILE A 177 3.31 -7.30 -4.96
N VAL A 178 2.12 -6.82 -5.26
CA VAL A 178 0.87 -7.59 -5.29
C VAL A 178 0.53 -7.81 -6.75
N SER A 179 0.44 -9.07 -7.17
CA SER A 179 0.20 -9.43 -8.57
C SER A 179 -1.23 -9.07 -9.03
N PRO A 180 -1.49 -8.98 -10.34
CA PRO A 180 -2.74 -8.41 -10.86
C PRO A 180 -3.99 -9.28 -10.63
N GLU A 181 -3.83 -10.53 -10.19
CA GLU A 181 -4.93 -11.44 -9.91
C GLU A 181 -5.96 -10.85 -8.94
N PRO A 182 -7.26 -10.79 -9.32
CA PRO A 182 -8.32 -10.28 -8.46
C PRO A 182 -8.34 -10.91 -7.07
N ARG A 183 -8.14 -12.24 -7.00
CA ARG A 183 -8.06 -12.99 -5.74
C ARG A 183 -6.93 -12.49 -4.84
N VAL A 184 -5.73 -12.32 -5.40
CA VAL A 184 -4.55 -11.91 -4.63
C VAL A 184 -4.71 -10.49 -4.10
N GLN A 185 -5.24 -9.58 -4.92
CA GLN A 185 -5.50 -8.19 -4.48
C GLN A 185 -6.57 -8.14 -3.38
N LEU A 186 -7.67 -8.87 -3.55
CA LEU A 186 -8.77 -8.91 -2.58
C LEU A 186 -8.33 -9.57 -1.26
N GLU A 187 -7.59 -10.68 -1.31
CA GLU A 187 -6.97 -11.31 -0.14
C GLU A 187 -5.99 -10.35 0.56
N ARG A 188 -5.27 -9.52 -0.21
CA ARG A 188 -4.38 -8.52 0.39
C ARG A 188 -5.18 -7.45 1.12
N LEU A 189 -6.20 -6.90 0.49
CA LEU A 189 -7.08 -5.90 1.08
C LEU A 189 -7.76 -6.45 2.34
N ARG A 190 -8.32 -7.67 2.28
CA ARG A 190 -8.94 -8.35 3.43
C ARG A 190 -8.01 -8.41 4.63
N TYR A 191 -6.77 -8.83 4.44
CA TYR A 191 -5.79 -8.88 5.55
C TYR A 191 -5.50 -7.51 6.16
N ILE A 192 -5.49 -6.44 5.36
CA ILE A 192 -5.26 -5.09 5.90
C ILE A 192 -6.47 -4.67 6.73
N VAL A 193 -7.67 -4.81 6.16
CA VAL A 193 -8.93 -4.50 6.85
C VAL A 193 -9.11 -5.33 8.12
N ALA A 194 -8.64 -6.59 8.13
CA ALA A 194 -8.77 -7.49 9.27
C ALA A 194 -7.76 -7.25 10.40
N GLN A 195 -6.78 -6.34 10.28
CA GLN A 195 -5.70 -6.21 11.27
C GLN A 195 -6.21 -6.03 12.71
N GLY A 196 -7.18 -5.14 12.94
CA GLY A 196 -7.74 -4.91 14.26
C GLY A 196 -8.39 -6.17 14.86
N CYS A 197 -9.13 -6.90 14.03
CA CYS A 197 -9.80 -8.13 14.41
C CYS A 197 -8.83 -9.29 14.66
N ASP A 198 -7.89 -9.52 13.74
CA ASP A 198 -6.90 -10.62 13.83
C ASP A 198 -5.96 -10.45 15.03
N ASN A 199 -5.74 -9.22 15.48
CA ASN A 199 -4.96 -8.91 16.67
C ASN A 199 -5.79 -8.90 17.97
N ASN A 200 -7.05 -9.35 17.94
CA ASN A 200 -7.97 -9.34 19.09
C ASN A 200 -8.19 -7.96 19.71
N LEU A 201 -8.23 -6.90 18.88
CA LEU A 201 -8.39 -5.53 19.37
C LEU A 201 -9.84 -5.04 19.28
N VAL A 202 -10.56 -5.41 18.22
CA VAL A 202 -11.94 -5.01 17.92
C VAL A 202 -12.73 -6.16 17.29
N ASP A 203 -14.06 -6.16 17.40
CA ASP A 203 -14.92 -7.21 16.81
C ASP A 203 -15.21 -6.95 15.33
N SER A 204 -15.26 -5.67 14.93
CA SER A 204 -15.42 -5.25 13.54
C SER A 204 -14.27 -4.36 13.05
N PRO A 205 -13.86 -4.46 11.77
CA PRO A 205 -12.94 -3.49 11.17
C PRO A 205 -13.39 -2.03 11.29
N LEU A 206 -14.71 -1.80 11.32
CA LEU A 206 -15.32 -0.46 11.41
C LEU A 206 -15.24 0.12 12.83
N GLU A 207 -14.90 -0.69 13.82
CA GLU A 207 -14.69 -0.24 15.20
C GLU A 207 -13.23 0.16 15.46
N TRP A 208 -12.32 0.00 14.50
CA TRP A 208 -10.93 0.41 14.68
C TRP A 208 -10.84 1.92 14.92
N PRO A 209 -10.31 2.38 16.07
CA PRO A 209 -10.38 3.80 16.42
C PRO A 209 -9.27 4.65 15.79
N GLY A 210 -8.29 4.04 15.13
CA GLY A 210 -7.18 4.76 14.49
C GLY A 210 -7.48 5.15 13.05
N ALA A 211 -6.64 6.01 12.49
CA ALA A 211 -6.73 6.36 11.08
C ALA A 211 -6.74 5.09 10.20
N CYS A 212 -7.83 4.87 9.48
CA CYS A 212 -7.96 3.79 8.49
C CYS A 212 -8.97 4.20 7.41
N ALA A 213 -8.93 3.49 6.28
CA ALA A 213 -9.86 3.71 5.16
C ALA A 213 -11.13 2.85 5.24
N HIS A 214 -11.34 2.07 6.31
CA HIS A 214 -12.35 1.01 6.33
C HIS A 214 -13.78 1.53 6.11
N GLN A 215 -14.14 2.62 6.80
CA GLN A 215 -15.46 3.25 6.66
C GLN A 215 -15.65 3.83 5.25
N SER A 216 -14.66 4.55 4.74
CA SER A 216 -14.67 5.12 3.38
C SER A 216 -14.86 4.05 2.30
N LEU A 217 -14.22 2.88 2.45
CA LEU A 217 -14.41 1.74 1.55
C LEU A 217 -15.85 1.23 1.54
N VAL A 218 -16.49 1.14 2.71
CA VAL A 218 -17.86 0.62 2.89
C VAL A 218 -18.92 1.62 2.43
N ASP A 219 -18.68 2.92 2.64
CA ASP A 219 -19.59 3.99 2.23
C ASP A 219 -19.46 4.29 0.73
N GLY A 220 -18.31 3.92 0.15
CA GLY A 220 -17.94 4.30 -1.22
C GLY A 220 -17.45 5.74 -1.32
N ASP A 221 -17.07 6.35 -0.20
CA ASP A 221 -16.42 7.66 -0.18
C ASP A 221 -14.96 7.49 -0.57
N GLN A 222 -14.55 8.14 -1.67
CA GLN A 222 -13.19 8.07 -2.17
C GLN A 222 -12.31 9.20 -1.64
N THR A 223 -12.80 9.98 -0.68
CA THR A 223 -12.07 11.10 -0.10
C THR A 223 -12.02 10.99 1.42
N VAL A 224 -10.85 11.28 2.00
CA VAL A 224 -10.69 11.39 3.45
C VAL A 224 -9.88 12.64 3.78
N GLU A 225 -10.44 13.53 4.58
CA GLU A 225 -9.76 14.75 5.02
C GLU A 225 -8.89 14.51 6.25
N GLY A 226 -7.74 15.16 6.30
CA GLY A 226 -6.87 15.23 7.47
C GLY A 226 -6.19 16.58 7.59
N ALA A 227 -5.76 16.94 8.80
CA ALA A 227 -5.05 18.18 9.07
C ALA A 227 -3.61 18.10 8.56
N TRP A 228 -3.20 19.10 7.79
CA TRP A 228 -1.81 19.37 7.45
C TRP A 228 -1.39 20.68 8.11
N ILE A 229 -0.31 20.64 8.88
CA ILE A 229 0.23 21.83 9.53
C ILE A 229 1.51 22.22 8.79
N ASP A 230 1.57 23.41 8.20
CA ASP A 230 2.83 23.91 7.66
C ASP A 230 3.75 24.37 8.80
N ARG A 231 4.51 23.42 9.33
CA ARG A 231 5.48 23.64 10.40
C ARG A 231 6.62 24.57 9.99
N THR A 232 6.90 24.68 8.69
CA THR A 232 7.94 25.59 8.17
C THR A 232 7.41 27.01 8.20
N GLU A 233 6.22 27.24 7.65
CA GLU A 233 5.56 28.54 7.70
C GLU A 233 5.37 29.02 9.14
N LEU A 234 4.91 28.16 10.05
CA LEU A 234 4.76 28.48 11.47
C LEU A 234 6.07 28.98 12.08
N TYR A 235 7.18 28.30 11.78
CA TYR A 235 8.50 28.68 12.29
C TYR A 235 8.95 30.02 11.71
N GLU A 236 8.82 30.20 10.40
CA GLU A 236 9.27 31.41 9.70
C GLU A 236 8.48 32.64 10.14
N ARG A 237 7.15 32.55 10.23
CA ARG A 237 6.28 33.67 10.64
C ARG A 237 6.45 34.06 12.11
N ARG A 238 6.58 33.08 13.00
CA ARG A 238 6.93 33.34 14.41
C ARG A 238 8.29 34.04 14.53
N ARG A 239 9.27 33.62 13.74
CA ARG A 239 10.60 34.24 13.70
C ARG A 239 10.57 35.65 13.10
N SER A 240 9.67 35.94 12.16
CA SER A 240 9.58 37.23 11.47
C SER A 240 8.69 38.27 12.18
N GLY A 241 8.20 37.99 13.39
CA GLY A 241 7.51 38.98 14.22
C GLY A 241 6.07 38.64 14.62
N GLU A 242 5.61 37.41 14.40
CA GLU A 242 4.28 36.94 14.81
C GLU A 242 4.37 35.89 15.94
N PRO A 243 4.84 36.24 17.17
CA PRO A 243 5.08 35.25 18.22
C PRO A 243 3.81 34.53 18.71
N GLU A 244 2.65 35.21 18.63
CA GLU A 244 1.33 34.69 19.04
C GLU A 244 0.64 33.88 17.93
N LEU A 245 1.30 33.63 16.78
CA LEU A 245 0.72 32.84 15.69
C LEU A 245 0.42 31.43 16.19
N GLU A 246 -0.83 30.98 16.07
CA GLU A 246 -1.26 29.68 16.52
C GLU A 246 -1.05 28.61 15.46
N THR A 247 -0.99 27.35 15.90
CA THR A 247 -0.87 26.22 14.95
C THR A 247 -2.06 26.18 13.98
N ALA A 248 -3.25 26.57 14.45
CA ALA A 248 -4.47 26.60 13.66
C ALA A 248 -4.35 27.55 12.44
N ASP A 249 -3.59 28.64 12.56
CA ASP A 249 -3.48 29.66 11.50
C ASP A 249 -2.71 29.18 10.26
N VAL A 250 -1.90 28.13 10.42
CA VAL A 250 -1.14 27.48 9.34
C VAL A 250 -1.60 26.05 9.08
N THR A 251 -2.78 25.69 9.60
CA THR A 251 -3.36 24.35 9.42
C THR A 251 -4.32 24.37 8.24
N THR A 252 -4.08 23.52 7.27
CA THR A 252 -4.99 23.27 6.14
C THR A 252 -5.64 21.89 6.25
N ARG A 253 -6.79 21.72 5.61
CA ARG A 253 -7.37 20.40 5.38
C ARG A 253 -6.86 19.86 4.06
N ASN A 254 -6.20 18.72 4.10
CA ASN A 254 -5.71 18.03 2.91
C ASN A 254 -6.47 16.73 2.74
N THR A 255 -6.73 16.37 1.48
CA THR A 255 -7.61 15.24 1.13
C THR A 255 -6.80 14.09 0.57
N VAL A 256 -6.93 12.92 1.19
CA VAL A 256 -6.50 11.65 0.61
C VAL A 256 -7.54 11.22 -0.41
N HIS A 257 -7.12 10.98 -1.65
CA HIS A 257 -7.96 10.41 -2.69
C HIS A 257 -7.71 8.90 -2.79
N LEU A 258 -8.73 8.11 -2.45
CA LEU A 258 -8.73 6.67 -2.54
C LEU A 258 -9.04 6.21 -3.97
N ALA A 259 -8.30 5.22 -4.45
CA ALA A 259 -8.56 4.55 -5.72
C ALA A 259 -9.14 3.15 -5.48
N LYS A 260 -9.89 2.62 -6.46
CA LYS A 260 -10.24 1.20 -6.47
C LYS A 260 -8.97 0.35 -6.60
N LEU A 261 -9.06 -0.89 -6.15
CA LEU A 261 -8.05 -1.90 -6.50
C LEU A 261 -7.97 -2.03 -8.03
N PRO A 262 -6.76 -2.12 -8.63
CA PRO A 262 -6.61 -2.24 -10.08
C PRO A 262 -7.43 -3.39 -10.69
N ALA A 263 -7.50 -4.56 -10.04
CA ALA A 263 -8.26 -5.69 -10.56
C ALA A 263 -9.79 -5.46 -10.61
N PHE A 264 -10.29 -4.39 -9.98
CA PHE A 264 -11.70 -4.07 -9.81
C PHE A 264 -12.03 -2.62 -10.21
N ASP A 265 -11.12 -1.93 -10.91
CA ASP A 265 -11.30 -0.54 -11.32
C ASP A 265 -12.45 -0.34 -12.34
N HIS A 266 -12.72 -1.38 -13.12
CA HIS A 266 -13.79 -1.48 -14.10
C HIS A 266 -15.20 -1.60 -13.49
N LEU A 267 -15.30 -1.91 -12.19
CA LEU A 267 -16.60 -1.96 -11.51
C LEU A 267 -17.17 -0.54 -11.38
N SER A 268 -18.49 -0.39 -11.45
CA SER A 268 -19.14 0.85 -11.04
C SER A 268 -18.88 1.14 -9.55
N ASP A 269 -19.09 2.38 -9.11
CA ASP A 269 -18.90 2.75 -7.71
C ASP A 269 -19.84 1.96 -6.78
N ALA A 270 -21.08 1.70 -7.23
CA ALA A 270 -22.05 0.89 -6.51
C ALA A 270 -21.61 -0.58 -6.38
N GLU A 271 -21.10 -1.19 -7.46
CA GLU A 271 -20.59 -2.57 -7.43
C GLU A 271 -19.33 -2.70 -6.58
N TYR A 272 -18.42 -1.73 -6.65
CA TYR A 272 -17.21 -1.74 -5.82
C TYR A 272 -17.57 -1.58 -4.33
N ARG A 273 -18.52 -0.70 -4.02
CA ARG A 273 -19.04 -0.53 -2.65
C ARG A 273 -19.67 -1.81 -2.10
N ASP A 274 -20.52 -2.49 -2.88
CA ASP A 274 -21.09 -3.80 -2.50
C ASP A 274 -19.99 -4.83 -2.21
N LEU A 275 -18.95 -4.88 -3.05
CA LEU A 275 -17.79 -5.74 -2.83
C LEU A 275 -17.06 -5.42 -1.51
N MET A 276 -16.86 -4.14 -1.19
CA MET A 276 -16.22 -3.72 0.07
C MET A 276 -17.08 -4.07 1.29
N GLN A 277 -18.39 -3.89 1.20
CA GLN A 277 -19.36 -4.27 2.24
C GLN A 277 -19.31 -5.77 2.53
N ARG A 278 -19.32 -6.62 1.50
CA ARG A 278 -19.18 -8.07 1.65
C ARG A 278 -17.83 -8.47 2.23
N LEU A 279 -16.75 -7.82 1.81
CA LEU A 279 -15.41 -8.07 2.36
C LEU A 279 -15.40 -7.81 3.87
N VAL A 280 -15.93 -6.67 4.33
CA VAL A 280 -16.00 -6.34 5.77
C VAL A 280 -16.90 -7.32 6.51
N ALA A 281 -18.10 -7.60 6.01
CA ALA A 281 -19.01 -8.58 6.62
C ALA A 281 -18.37 -9.97 6.75
N GLY A 282 -17.59 -10.39 5.75
CA GLY A 282 -16.81 -11.62 5.78
C GLY A 282 -15.69 -11.62 6.82
N VAL A 283 -15.07 -10.47 7.11
CA VAL A 283 -14.11 -10.34 8.22
C VAL A 283 -14.83 -10.46 9.56
N GLU A 284 -15.91 -9.71 9.76
CA GLU A 284 -16.68 -9.74 11.01
C GLU A 284 -17.22 -11.15 11.33
N LYS A 285 -17.73 -11.86 10.31
CA LYS A 285 -18.19 -13.25 10.46
C LYS A 285 -17.06 -14.14 10.97
N GLN A 286 -15.89 -14.10 10.31
CA GLN A 286 -14.72 -14.89 10.71
C GLN A 286 -14.27 -14.54 12.14
N THR A 287 -14.27 -13.26 12.50
CA THR A 287 -13.90 -12.78 13.84
C THR A 287 -14.85 -13.34 14.91
N ARG A 288 -16.16 -13.27 14.68
CA ARG A 288 -17.18 -13.82 15.59
C ARG A 288 -17.02 -15.33 15.76
N GLU A 289 -16.87 -16.07 14.66
CA GLU A 289 -16.69 -17.53 14.69
C GLU A 289 -15.42 -17.92 15.47
N ARG A 290 -14.32 -17.21 15.24
CA ARG A 290 -13.06 -17.42 15.97
C ARG A 290 -13.21 -17.13 17.46
N HIS A 291 -13.82 -16.01 17.85
CA HIS A 291 -14.05 -15.67 19.26
C HIS A 291 -14.98 -16.68 19.96
N GLN A 292 -16.00 -17.19 19.26
CA GLN A 292 -16.86 -18.26 19.79
C GLN A 292 -16.10 -19.56 20.00
N ALA A 293 -15.32 -20.00 19.01
CA ALA A 293 -14.55 -21.24 19.07
C ALA A 293 -13.45 -21.20 20.13
N GLU A 294 -12.71 -20.08 20.21
CA GLU A 294 -11.60 -19.89 21.14
C GLU A 294 -12.06 -19.42 22.53
N ARG A 295 -13.34 -19.07 22.70
CA ARG A 295 -13.93 -18.46 23.91
C ARG A 295 -13.16 -17.21 24.36
N THR A 296 -12.74 -16.40 23.40
CA THR A 296 -12.03 -15.14 23.62
C THR A 296 -12.93 -13.94 23.37
N ARG A 297 -12.48 -12.75 23.74
CA ARG A 297 -13.13 -11.46 23.44
C ARG A 297 -12.05 -10.46 23.01
N PRO A 298 -12.37 -9.46 22.18
CA PRO A 298 -11.42 -8.42 21.85
C PRO A 298 -11.09 -7.57 23.08
N LEU A 299 -9.94 -6.89 23.02
CA LEU A 299 -9.54 -5.87 23.99
C LEU A 299 -10.54 -4.72 24.07
N GLY A 300 -11.13 -4.35 22.94
CA GLY A 300 -12.09 -3.27 22.77
C GLY A 300 -11.42 -1.90 22.58
N VAL A 301 -12.15 -0.98 21.95
CA VAL A 301 -11.70 0.39 21.64
C VAL A 301 -11.13 1.11 22.86
N GLN A 302 -11.83 1.04 24.00
CA GLN A 302 -11.37 1.67 25.24
C GLN A 302 -10.07 1.08 25.78
N GLY A 303 -9.80 -0.20 25.53
CA GLY A 303 -8.54 -0.83 25.90
C GLY A 303 -7.40 -0.39 24.98
N VAL A 304 -7.65 -0.29 23.67
CA VAL A 304 -6.68 0.24 22.69
C VAL A 304 -6.27 1.67 23.02
N LEU A 305 -7.23 2.54 23.30
CA LEU A 305 -6.98 3.96 23.61
C LEU A 305 -6.25 4.19 24.93
N ARG A 306 -6.39 3.27 25.91
CA ARG A 306 -5.70 3.34 27.21
C ARG A 306 -4.21 3.00 27.13
N VAL A 307 -3.75 2.39 26.03
CA VAL A 307 -2.33 2.02 25.92
C VAL A 307 -1.47 3.28 25.81
N HIS A 308 -0.48 3.40 26.69
CA HIS A 308 0.43 4.54 26.64
C HIS A 308 1.31 4.45 25.37
N PRO A 309 1.48 5.53 24.58
CA PRO A 309 2.19 5.47 23.29
C PRO A 309 3.62 4.94 23.37
N HIS A 310 4.31 5.23 24.48
CA HIS A 310 5.69 4.76 24.67
C HIS A 310 5.77 3.28 25.08
N GLN A 311 4.67 2.61 25.43
CA GLN A 311 4.71 1.19 25.76
C GLN A 311 5.14 0.36 24.54
N ARG A 312 5.75 -0.79 24.82
CA ARG A 312 6.12 -1.79 23.80
C ARG A 312 5.54 -3.15 24.16
N PRO A 313 5.16 -3.98 23.17
CA PRO A 313 4.71 -5.32 23.44
C PRO A 313 5.85 -6.17 24.01
N ARG A 314 5.52 -7.09 24.93
CA ARG A 314 6.49 -8.04 25.54
C ARG A 314 7.16 -8.92 24.50
N LYS A 315 6.40 -9.37 23.49
CA LYS A 315 6.87 -10.18 22.37
C LYS A 315 6.51 -9.49 21.07
N THR A 316 7.44 -9.49 20.14
CA THR A 316 7.23 -8.97 18.80
C THR A 316 7.39 -10.11 17.81
N LYS A 317 6.36 -10.39 17.00
CA LYS A 317 6.44 -11.37 15.92
C LYS A 317 7.52 -10.94 14.92
N ARG A 318 8.44 -11.86 14.64
CA ARG A 318 9.47 -11.76 13.60
C ARG A 318 9.22 -12.90 12.61
N SER A 319 8.76 -12.57 11.41
CA SER A 319 8.63 -13.51 10.31
C SER A 319 9.54 -13.11 9.16
N PRO A 320 9.98 -14.06 8.31
CA PRO A 320 10.65 -13.74 7.06
C PRO A 320 9.77 -12.82 6.21
N ARG A 321 10.41 -11.88 5.52
CA ARG A 321 9.69 -10.96 4.62
C ARG A 321 9.30 -11.71 3.35
N PRO A 322 8.01 -11.68 2.94
CA PRO A 322 7.60 -12.27 1.68
C PRO A 322 8.37 -11.64 0.51
N TRP A 323 8.47 -12.35 -0.60
CA TRP A 323 9.03 -11.79 -1.83
C TRP A 323 7.99 -10.94 -2.54
N PHE A 324 6.85 -11.55 -2.80
CA PHE A 324 5.71 -10.98 -3.50
C PHE A 324 4.44 -11.56 -2.87
N HIS A 325 3.32 -10.86 -3.02
CA HIS A 325 1.99 -11.43 -2.85
C HIS A 325 1.51 -11.81 -4.24
N ALA A 326 1.51 -13.11 -4.55
CA ALA A 326 1.20 -13.57 -5.89
C ALA A 326 0.71 -15.01 -5.90
N THR A 327 0.00 -15.39 -6.96
CA THR A 327 -0.24 -16.81 -7.28
C THR A 327 1.09 -17.53 -7.55
N ARG A 328 1.05 -18.85 -7.60
CA ARG A 328 2.26 -19.66 -7.85
C ARG A 328 2.96 -19.29 -9.16
N GLU A 329 2.22 -19.10 -10.24
CA GLU A 329 2.80 -18.81 -11.56
C GLU A 329 3.33 -17.37 -11.64
N SER A 330 2.56 -16.38 -11.19
CA SER A 330 3.01 -14.99 -11.08
C SER A 330 4.22 -14.85 -10.15
N PHE A 331 4.28 -15.64 -9.07
CA PHE A 331 5.45 -15.68 -8.18
C PHE A 331 6.70 -16.20 -8.90
N LYS A 332 6.60 -17.29 -9.68
CA LYS A 332 7.72 -17.83 -10.46
C LYS A 332 8.20 -16.81 -11.49
N LEU A 333 7.28 -16.14 -12.18
CA LEU A 333 7.58 -15.09 -13.15
C LEU A 333 8.31 -13.91 -12.49
N LEU A 334 7.72 -13.31 -11.46
CA LEU A 334 8.33 -12.20 -10.70
C LEU A 334 9.71 -12.58 -10.15
N LYS A 335 9.89 -13.82 -9.68
CA LYS A 335 11.18 -14.30 -9.17
C LYS A 335 12.23 -14.44 -10.28
N ARG A 336 11.86 -14.92 -11.47
CA ARG A 336 12.75 -14.97 -12.65
C ARG A 336 13.14 -13.56 -13.08
N ALA A 337 12.16 -12.67 -13.24
CA ALA A 337 12.36 -11.27 -13.61
C ALA A 337 13.26 -10.53 -12.60
N TYR A 338 13.02 -10.72 -11.29
CA TYR A 338 13.86 -10.12 -10.26
C TYR A 338 15.31 -10.60 -10.31
N LYS A 339 15.54 -11.89 -10.59
CA LYS A 339 16.92 -12.42 -10.74
C LYS A 339 17.62 -11.78 -11.93
N ALA A 340 16.95 -11.69 -13.08
CA ALA A 340 17.50 -11.03 -14.26
C ALA A 340 17.82 -9.55 -13.99
N PHE A 341 16.90 -8.85 -13.32
CA PHE A 341 17.12 -7.48 -12.83
C PHE A 341 18.35 -7.39 -11.91
N LEU A 342 18.45 -8.26 -10.91
CA LEU A 342 19.54 -8.25 -9.94
C LEU A 342 20.88 -8.50 -10.62
N ASP A 343 20.94 -9.44 -11.56
CA ASP A 343 22.15 -9.74 -12.32
C ASP A 343 22.58 -8.53 -13.16
N ALA A 344 21.64 -7.87 -13.86
CA ALA A 344 21.89 -6.65 -14.61
C ALA A 344 22.38 -5.51 -13.70
N TYR A 345 21.73 -5.33 -12.54
CA TYR A 345 22.12 -4.34 -11.54
C TYR A 345 23.53 -4.58 -11.02
N LEU A 346 23.88 -5.83 -10.68
CA LEU A 346 25.19 -6.16 -10.14
C LEU A 346 26.30 -5.99 -11.18
N ARG A 347 26.03 -6.28 -12.46
CA ARG A 347 26.95 -5.97 -13.57
C ARG A 347 27.18 -4.46 -13.69
N ALA A 348 26.12 -3.66 -13.73
CA ALA A 348 26.22 -2.21 -13.78
C ALA A 348 26.99 -1.65 -12.56
N ALA A 349 26.66 -2.12 -11.36
CA ALA A 349 27.36 -1.71 -10.14
C ALA A 349 28.85 -2.12 -10.13
N ALA A 350 29.21 -3.24 -10.76
CA ALA A 350 30.61 -3.66 -10.89
C ALA A 350 31.40 -2.76 -11.84
N LEU A 351 30.84 -2.43 -13.01
CA LEU A 351 31.44 -1.49 -13.96
C LEU A 351 31.65 -0.11 -13.33
N LEU A 352 30.64 0.38 -12.58
CA LEU A 352 30.74 1.65 -11.87
C LEU A 352 31.87 1.64 -10.82
N ARG A 353 32.03 0.52 -10.09
CA ARG A 353 33.14 0.36 -9.12
C ARG A 353 34.52 0.30 -9.81
N GLN A 354 34.59 -0.11 -11.07
CA GLN A 354 35.81 -0.12 -11.87
C GLN A 354 36.14 1.26 -12.47
N GLY A 355 35.31 2.28 -12.24
CA GLY A 355 35.54 3.65 -12.68
C GLY A 355 34.84 4.03 -13.98
N HIS A 356 34.07 3.12 -14.60
CA HIS A 356 33.21 3.46 -15.73
C HIS A 356 32.08 4.37 -15.26
N ARG A 357 32.01 5.59 -15.79
CA ARG A 357 31.00 6.59 -15.39
C ARG A 357 29.75 6.58 -16.26
N ASP A 358 29.85 6.05 -17.48
CA ASP A 358 28.75 5.96 -18.45
C ASP A 358 28.07 4.58 -18.37
N VAL A 359 27.63 4.19 -17.17
CA VAL A 359 27.01 2.88 -16.94
C VAL A 359 25.50 3.05 -16.76
N ALA A 360 24.74 2.45 -17.67
CA ALA A 360 23.29 2.37 -17.54
C ALA A 360 22.91 1.31 -16.49
N PHE A 361 22.17 1.72 -15.47
CA PHE A 361 21.50 0.80 -14.56
C PHE A 361 20.16 0.34 -15.17
N PRO A 362 19.68 -0.87 -14.86
CA PRO A 362 18.36 -1.30 -15.29
C PRO A 362 17.27 -0.31 -14.83
N GLU A 363 16.23 -0.15 -15.64
CA GLU A 363 15.11 0.76 -15.36
C GLU A 363 14.35 0.38 -14.09
N GLY A 364 13.59 1.34 -13.54
CA GLY A 364 12.74 1.10 -12.37
C GLY A 364 13.51 0.81 -11.07
N CYS A 365 14.80 1.13 -11.00
CA CYS A 365 15.63 0.93 -9.80
C CYS A 365 16.37 2.20 -9.36
N PHE A 366 17.04 2.11 -8.22
CA PHE A 366 17.92 3.17 -7.72
C PHE A 366 19.36 2.92 -8.17
N PRO A 367 19.95 3.76 -9.03
CA PRO A 367 21.36 3.61 -9.39
C PRO A 367 22.23 3.69 -8.12
N SER A 368 23.38 3.02 -8.16
CA SER A 368 24.34 3.05 -7.04
C SER A 368 24.79 4.49 -6.76
N ARG A 369 25.04 4.84 -5.49
CA ARG A 369 25.34 6.21 -5.00
C ARG A 369 26.67 6.81 -5.45
N LEU A 370 27.43 6.13 -6.32
CA LEU A 370 28.61 6.74 -6.91
C LEU A 370 28.13 7.70 -8.02
N PRO A 371 28.69 8.91 -8.15
CA PRO A 371 28.22 9.89 -9.12
C PRO A 371 28.31 9.33 -10.53
N VAL A 372 27.14 9.03 -11.11
CA VAL A 372 26.97 8.79 -12.55
C VAL A 372 26.90 10.17 -13.19
N SER A 373 27.69 10.43 -14.24
CA SER A 373 27.49 11.64 -15.04
C SER A 373 26.13 11.49 -15.73
N LEU A 374 25.13 12.26 -15.29
CA LEU A 374 23.92 12.43 -16.08
C LEU A 374 24.30 13.29 -17.30
N PRO A 375 23.87 12.93 -18.52
CA PRO A 375 24.10 13.78 -19.69
C PRO A 375 23.47 15.15 -19.44
N LEU A 376 24.22 16.21 -19.74
CA LEU A 376 23.72 17.59 -19.66
C LEU A 376 22.48 17.71 -20.58
N PRO A 377 21.41 18.40 -20.15
CA PRO A 377 20.29 18.72 -21.04
C PRO A 377 20.85 19.44 -22.27
N SER A 378 20.51 18.96 -23.47
CA SER A 378 20.88 19.65 -24.71
C SER A 378 20.44 21.10 -24.60
N ALA A 379 21.39 22.03 -24.66
CA ALA A 379 21.08 23.45 -24.66
C ALA A 379 20.03 23.71 -25.75
N ARG A 380 18.85 24.20 -25.35
CA ARG A 380 17.89 24.74 -26.32
C ARG A 380 18.65 25.78 -27.13
N ALA A 381 18.71 25.57 -28.44
CA ALA A 381 19.21 26.58 -29.36
C ALA A 381 18.46 27.88 -29.07
N ARG A 382 19.19 28.93 -28.66
CA ARG A 382 18.63 30.28 -28.65
C ARG A 382 18.23 30.58 -30.08
N ALA A 383 16.97 30.94 -30.29
CA ALA A 383 16.53 31.52 -31.55
C ALA A 383 17.38 32.78 -31.81
N PRO A 384 17.90 32.98 -33.03
CA PRO A 384 18.51 34.26 -33.40
C PRO A 384 17.43 35.34 -33.38
N GLY A 385 17.81 36.50 -32.82
CA GLY A 385 16.93 37.66 -32.59
C GLY A 385 16.63 38.49 -33.82
#